data_AF-X1RS11-F1
#
_entry.id   AF-X1RS11-F1
#
_cell.length_a   1.000
_cell.length_b   1.000
_cell.length_c   1.000
_cell.angle_alpha   90.00
_cell.angle_beta   90.00
_cell.angle_gamma   90.00
#
_symmetry.space_group_name_H-M   'P 1'
#
loop_
_entity.id
_entity.type
_entity.pdbx_description
1 polymer ?
#
loop_
_entity_poly.entity_id
_entity_poly.type
_entity_poly.pdbx_seq_one_letter_code
_entity_poly.pdbx_strand_id
1 'polypeptide(L)'
;MEFLLASGEASLDGFICPGHVSTIIGSRPYEPLSKRYGVPQVIAGFEPIDILLGVWMLLKQLHEGKGEVEIEYTRSVRSEGNVV
;
A
#
# COMPACT_ATOMS: atom_id res chain seq x y z
N MET A 1 8.12 4.57 -6.51
CA MET A 1 8.38 3.79 -5.28
C MET A 1 9.63 2.92 -5.42
N GLU A 2 9.80 2.15 -6.50
CA GLU A 2 10.98 1.31 -6.70
C GLU A 2 12.33 2.03 -6.51
N PHE A 3 12.50 3.21 -7.09
CA PHE A 3 13.74 3.99 -6.92
C PHE A 3 14.05 4.33 -5.45
N LEU A 4 13.03 4.62 -4.63
CA LEU A 4 13.21 4.95 -3.22
C LEU A 4 13.74 3.75 -2.42
N LEU A 5 13.27 2.54 -2.76
CA LEU A 5 13.72 1.30 -2.14
C LEU A 5 15.09 0.86 -2.67
N ALA A 6 15.32 0.99 -3.98
CA ALA A 6 16.54 0.54 -4.63
C ALA A 6 17.76 1.42 -4.32
N SER A 7 17.56 2.72 -4.12
CA SER A 7 18.65 3.66 -3.77
C SER A 7 19.16 3.46 -2.34
N GLY A 8 18.34 2.91 -1.44
CA GLY A 8 18.69 2.74 -0.02
C GLY A 8 18.84 4.07 0.75
N GLU A 9 18.57 5.21 0.11
CA GLU A 9 18.69 6.54 0.73
C GLU A 9 17.52 6.83 1.68
N ALA A 10 16.37 6.19 1.47
CA ALA A 10 15.18 6.35 2.28
C ALA A 10 15.00 5.14 3.21
N SER A 11 15.08 5.37 4.54
CA SER A 11 14.72 4.36 5.55
C SER A 11 13.19 4.25 5.63
N LEU A 12 12.62 3.36 4.80
CA LEU A 12 11.17 3.16 4.68
C LEU A 12 10.79 1.73 5.06
N ASP A 13 9.94 1.59 6.07
CA ASP A 13 9.42 0.30 6.52
C ASP A 13 8.06 -0.05 5.88
N GLY A 14 7.43 0.89 5.15
CA GLY A 14 6.12 0.68 4.55
C GLY A 14 5.64 1.87 3.74
N PHE A 15 4.58 1.68 2.94
CA PHE A 15 3.93 2.75 2.20
C PHE A 15 2.44 2.85 2.49
N ILE A 16 1.97 4.08 2.67
CA ILE A 16 0.56 4.42 2.45
C ILE A 16 0.41 4.77 0.97
N CYS A 17 -0.33 3.94 0.24
CA CYS A 17 -0.56 4.10 -1.18
C CYS A 17 -1.74 5.04 -1.46
N PRO A 18 -1.67 5.86 -2.52
CA PRO A 18 -2.68 6.86 -2.84
C PRO A 18 -4.02 6.25 -3.26
N GLY A 19 -5.09 6.55 -2.51
CA GLY A 19 -6.43 6.02 -2.76
C GLY A 19 -6.99 6.30 -4.16
N HIS A 20 -6.95 7.56 -4.62
CA HIS A 20 -7.51 7.94 -5.93
C HIS A 20 -6.75 7.33 -7.12
N VAL A 21 -5.42 7.26 -7.04
CA VAL A 21 -4.62 6.58 -8.08
C VAL A 21 -4.97 5.09 -8.10
N SER A 22 -5.06 4.47 -6.92
CA SER A 22 -5.41 3.06 -6.77
C SER A 22 -6.85 2.76 -7.20
N THR A 23 -7.76 3.73 -7.16
CA THR A 23 -9.11 3.58 -7.71
C THR A 23 -9.05 3.34 -9.22
N ILE A 24 -8.09 3.94 -9.91
CA ILE A 24 -7.89 3.76 -11.35
C ILE A 24 -7.09 2.49 -11.64
N ILE A 25 -5.93 2.31 -11.01
CA ILE A 25 -4.99 1.24 -11.38
C ILE A 25 -5.17 -0.07 -10.61
N GLY A 26 -5.95 -0.04 -9.53
CA GLY A 26 -6.15 -1.17 -8.62
C GLY A 26 -4.97 -1.41 -7.68
N SER A 27 -5.03 -2.51 -6.93
CA SER A 27 -3.95 -2.90 -6.00
C SER A 27 -2.85 -3.74 -6.67
N ARG A 28 -3.19 -4.48 -7.73
CA ARG A 28 -2.28 -5.43 -8.40
C ARG A 28 -0.94 -4.82 -8.85
N PRO A 29 -0.88 -3.58 -9.38
CA PRO A 29 0.39 -2.98 -9.78
C PRO A 29 1.39 -2.79 -8.63
N TYR A 30 0.93 -2.76 -7.37
CA TYR A 30 1.79 -2.62 -6.20
C TYR A 30 2.40 -3.95 -5.74
N GLU A 31 1.77 -5.08 -6.05
CA GLU A 31 2.18 -6.41 -5.55
C GLU A 31 3.61 -6.81 -5.94
N PRO A 32 4.10 -6.59 -7.17
CA PRO A 32 5.46 -6.97 -7.52
C PRO A 32 6.51 -6.26 -6.65
N LEU A 33 6.22 -5.03 -6.22
CA LEU A 33 7.11 -4.25 -5.38
C LEU A 33 7.18 -4.83 -3.96
N SER A 34 6.03 -5.12 -3.35
CA SER A 34 5.96 -5.77 -2.04
C SER A 34 6.63 -7.14 -2.05
N LYS A 35 6.38 -7.95 -3.08
CA LYS A 35 7.01 -9.28 -3.22
C LYS A 35 8.54 -9.19 -3.38
N ARG A 36 9.05 -8.19 -4.08
CA ARG A 36 10.49 -8.03 -4.35
C ARG A 36 11.25 -7.50 -3.14
N TYR A 37 10.71 -6.52 -2.43
CA TYR A 37 11.42 -5.83 -1.35
C TYR A 37 10.95 -6.24 0.06
N GLY A 38 9.89 -7.03 0.18
CA GLY A 38 9.31 -7.41 1.48
C GLY A 38 8.68 -6.25 2.24
N VAL A 39 8.39 -5.13 1.57
CA VAL A 39 7.86 -3.91 2.19
C VAL A 39 6.33 -3.92 2.13
N PRO A 40 5.63 -3.81 3.28
CA PRO A 40 4.17 -3.75 3.31
C PRO A 40 3.65 -2.44 2.70
N GLN A 41 2.50 -2.53 2.05
CA GLN A 41 1.83 -1.41 1.40
C GLN A 41 0.34 -1.44 1.76
N VAL A 42 -0.23 -0.29 2.13
CA VAL A 42 -1.66 -0.16 2.42
C VAL A 42 -2.26 0.98 1.62
N ILE A 43 -3.27 0.69 0.82
CA ILE A 43 -4.03 1.70 0.08
C ILE A 43 -5.10 2.27 1.01
N ALA A 44 -4.93 3.52 1.42
CA ALA A 44 -5.83 4.21 2.32
C ALA A 44 -6.67 5.29 1.62
N GLY A 45 -7.81 5.61 2.21
CA GLY A 45 -8.59 6.79 1.88
C GLY A 45 -7.97 8.09 2.39
N PHE A 46 -8.78 9.14 2.49
CA PHE A 46 -8.34 10.50 2.84
C PHE A 46 -8.99 11.04 4.11
N GLU A 47 -9.94 10.32 4.68
CA GLU A 47 -10.48 10.67 5.99
C GLU A 47 -9.43 10.37 7.07
N PRO A 48 -9.41 11.13 8.18
CA PRO A 48 -8.42 10.90 9.24
C PRO A 48 -8.41 9.45 9.75
N ILE A 49 -9.57 8.80 9.80
CA ILE A 49 -9.70 7.41 10.23
C ILE A 49 -9.07 6.42 9.24
N ASP A 50 -9.15 6.71 7.93
CA ASP A 50 -8.54 5.86 6.89
C ASP A 50 -7.02 5.83 7.06
N ILE A 51 -6.43 6.99 7.32
CA ILE A 51 -4.99 7.12 7.53
C ILE A 51 -4.56 6.40 8.80
N LEU A 52 -5.30 6.57 9.91
CA LEU A 52 -5.01 5.87 11.16
C LEU A 52 -5.11 4.35 11.00
N LEU A 53 -6.14 3.88 10.30
CA LEU A 53 -6.31 2.45 10.03
C LEU A 53 -5.22 1.93 9.09
N GLY A 54 -4.84 2.69 8.06
CA GLY A 54 -3.73 2.36 7.18
C GLY A 54 -2.39 2.22 7.90
N VAL A 55 -2.08 3.14 8.83
CA VAL A 55 -0.91 3.05 9.70
C VAL A 55 -0.97 1.80 10.58
N TRP A 56 -2.12 1.53 11.21
CA TRP A 56 -2.29 0.34 12.04
C TRP A 56 -2.08 -0.96 11.24
N MET A 57 -2.61 -1.04 10.02
CA MET A 57 -2.44 -2.18 9.13
C MET A 57 -0.96 -2.40 8.76
N LEU A 58 -0.22 -1.32 8.45
CA LEU A 58 1.22 -1.40 8.21
C LEU A 58 1.98 -1.94 9.44
N LEU A 59 1.71 -1.40 10.62
CA LEU A 59 2.36 -1.83 11.87
C LEU A 59 2.06 -3.29 12.19
N LYS A 60 0.83 -3.75 11.93
CA LYS A 60 0.43 -5.15 12.10
C LYS A 60 1.22 -6.07 11.17
N GLN A 61 1.34 -5.73 9.89
CA GLN A 61 2.13 -6.51 8.94
C GLN A 61 3.61 -6.57 9.36
N LEU A 62 4.20 -5.45 9.78
CA LEU A 62 5.57 -5.41 10.29
C LEU A 62 5.75 -6.30 11.52
N HIS A 63 4.80 -6.26 12.47
CA HIS A 63 4.81 -7.12 13.64
C HIS A 63 4.72 -8.61 13.28
N GLU A 64 3.95 -8.96 12.25
CA GLU A 64 3.78 -10.33 11.75
C GLU A 64 4.88 -10.78 10.77
N GLY A 65 5.82 -9.89 10.42
CA GLY A 65 6.87 -10.18 9.41
C GLY A 65 6.34 -10.35 7.99
N LYS A 66 5.24 -9.67 7.65
CA LYS A 66 4.58 -9.71 6.33
C LYS A 66 4.87 -8.45 5.52
N GLY A 67 4.94 -8.62 4.21
CA GLY A 67 5.10 -7.54 3.23
C GLY A 67 4.11 -7.71 2.09
N GLU A 68 2.83 -7.43 2.36
CA GLU A 68 1.72 -7.61 1.42
C GLU A 68 1.09 -6.25 1.04
N VAL A 69 0.25 -6.27 0.00
CA VAL A 69 -0.56 -5.11 -0.39
C VAL A 69 -1.96 -5.31 0.16
N GLU A 70 -2.38 -4.45 1.06
CA GLU A 70 -3.74 -4.45 1.61
C GLU A 70 -4.53 -3.21 1.16
N ILE A 71 -5.86 -3.36 1.08
CA ILE A 71 -6.77 -2.28 0.70
C ILE A 71 -7.58 -1.91 1.94
N GLU A 72 -7.28 -0.76 2.53
CA GLU A 72 -8.15 -0.14 3.54
C GLU A 72 -9.34 0.52 2.83
N TYR A 73 -9.07 1.24 1.73
CA TYR A 73 -10.05 2.03 0.98
C TYR A 73 -11.00 1.20 0.09
N THR A 74 -11.51 0.08 0.61
CA THR A 74 -12.35 -0.92 -0.09
C THR A 74 -13.64 -0.34 -0.68
N ARG A 75 -14.14 0.77 -0.12
CA ARG A 75 -15.31 1.49 -0.62
C ARG A 75 -15.11 2.12 -2.01
N SER A 76 -13.86 2.31 -2.43
CA SER A 76 -13.54 2.93 -3.73
C SER A 76 -12.55 2.12 -4.56
N VAL A 77 -11.66 1.34 -3.92
CA VAL A 77 -10.58 0.63 -4.61
C VAL A 77 -10.91 -0.85 -4.76
N ARG A 78 -10.77 -1.36 -5.99
CA ARG A 78 -10.83 -2.79 -6.34
C ARG A 78 -9.45 -3.31 -6.72
N SER A 79 -9.24 -4.62 -6.64
CA SER A 79 -7.94 -5.23 -6.96
C SER A 79 -7.47 -4.92 -8.38
N GLU A 80 -8.43 -4.95 -9.31
CA GLU A 80 -8.29 -4.73 -10.74
C GLU A 80 -8.38 -3.26 -11.17
N GLY A 81 -8.71 -2.36 -10.23
CA GLY A 81 -8.91 -0.94 -10.52
C GLY A 81 -10.21 -0.68 -11.29
N ASN A 82 -10.19 0.36 -12.12
CA ASN A 82 -11.29 0.66 -13.03
C ASN A 82 -11.05 -0.03 -14.38
N VAL A 83 -11.95 -0.94 -14.76
CA VAL A 83 -11.87 -1.75 -15.99
C VAL A 83 -12.73 -1.21 -17.14
N VAL A 84 -13.30 0.00 -16.98
CA VAL A 84 -14.24 0.64 -17.91
C VAL A 84 -13.75 2.02 -18.32
#